data_AF-A0A627A5A0-F1
#
_entry.id   AF-A0A627A5A0-F1
#
_cell.length_a   1.000
_cell.length_b   1.000
_cell.length_c   1.000
_cell.angle_alpha   90.00
_cell.angle_beta   90.00
_cell.angle_gamma   90.00
#
_symmetry.space_group_name_H-M   'P 1'
#
loop_
_entity.id
_entity.type
_entity.pdbx_description
1 polymer ?
#
loop_
_entity_poly.entity_id
_entity_poly.type
_entity_poly.pdbx_seq_one_letter_code
_entity_poly.pdbx_strand_id
1 'polypeptide(L)' 'MRALLWLVGLALLLTGCASEKGIIDKEGYQLDTRHRAQAAYPRIKVLVIHYTAENFDVSLATLTGR' A
#
# COMPACT_ATOMS: atom_id res chain seq x y z
N MET A 1 15.31 -14.41 41.27
CA MET A 1 14.53 -13.20 40.98
C MET A 1 15.34 -12.11 40.28
N ARG A 2 16.53 -11.72 40.76
CA ARG A 2 17.38 -10.67 40.13
C ARG A 2 17.85 -11.03 38.70
N ALA A 3 18.26 -12.27 38.46
CA ALA A 3 18.65 -12.73 37.13
C ALA A 3 17.49 -12.71 36.13
N LEU A 4 16.27 -12.99 36.59
CA LEU A 4 15.07 -12.92 35.74
C LEU A 4 14.76 -11.48 35.33
N LEU A 5 14.89 -10.52 36.25
CA LEU A 5 14.74 -9.09 35.95
C LEU A 5 15.79 -8.60 34.93
N TRP A 6 17.03 -9.09 35.03
CA TRP A 6 18.09 -8.79 34.06
C TRP A 6 17.80 -9.38 32.68
N LEU A 7 17.33 -10.63 32.62
CA LEU A 7 16.94 -11.27 31.36
C LEU A 7 15.75 -10.56 30.69
N VAL A 8 14.77 -10.12 31.48
CA VAL A 8 13.63 -9.33 30.96
C VAL A 8 14.11 -7.97 30.43
N GLY A 9 14.99 -7.29 31.15
CA GLY A 9 15.59 -6.03 30.69
C GLY A 9 16.39 -6.20 29.39
N LEU A 10 17.15 -7.30 29.27
CA LEU A 10 17.89 -7.64 28.06
C LEU A 10 16.93 -7.95 26.89
N ALA A 11 15.87 -8.73 27.12
CA ALA A 11 14.88 -9.07 26.10
C ALA A 11 14.14 -7.82 25.58
N LEU A 12 13.84 -6.85 26.45
CA LEU A 12 13.23 -5.57 26.08
C LEU A 12 14.13 -4.76 25.12
N LEU A 13 15.45 -4.78 25.33
CA LEU A 13 16.42 -4.08 24.47
C LEU A 13 16.45 -4.65 23.03
N LEU A 14 16.15 -5.93 22.84
CA LEU A 14 16.13 -6.55 21.49
C LEU A 14 14.91 -6.16 20.65
N THR A 15 13.85 -5.60 21.24
CA THR A 15 12.64 -5.22 20.50
C THR A 15 12.82 -3.98 19.62
N GLY A 16 13.89 -3.21 19.83
CA GLY A 16 14.22 -2.01 19.03
C GLY A 16 14.86 -2.29 17.66
N CYS A 17 15.31 -3.52 17.40
CA CYS A 17 15.95 -3.90 16.11
C CYS A 17 14.95 -4.36 15.03
N ALA A 18 13.65 -4.16 15.25
CA ALA A 18 12.63 -4.64 14.31
C ALA A 18 12.57 -3.76 13.06
N SER A 19 13.01 -4.35 11.93
CA SER A 19 12.76 -4.05 10.51
C SER A 19 12.55 -2.57 10.12
N GLU A 20 13.42 -2.07 9.24
CA GLU A 20 13.31 -0.73 8.65
C GLU A 20 11.97 -0.57 7.93
N LYS A 21 11.00 0.08 8.59
CA LYS A 21 9.70 0.40 7.99
C LYS A 21 9.93 1.26 6.74
N GLY A 22 9.38 0.81 5.62
CA GLY A 22 9.45 1.54 4.35
C GLY A 22 10.38 0.92 3.31
N ILE A 23 11.14 -0.12 3.64
CA ILE A 23 11.82 -0.97 2.65
C ILE A 23 10.87 -2.10 2.22
N ILE A 24 10.65 -2.22 0.91
CA ILE A 24 9.80 -3.25 0.31
C ILE A 24 10.69 -4.16 -0.54
N ASP A 25 10.76 -5.44 -0.18
CA ASP A 25 11.45 -6.45 -0.99
C ASP A 25 10.68 -6.74 -2.28
N LYS A 26 11.41 -6.75 -3.40
CA LYS A 26 10.95 -7.12 -4.72
C LYS A 26 11.90 -8.16 -5.30
N GLU A 27 11.46 -8.85 -6.34
CA GLU A 27 12.32 -9.81 -7.02
C GLU A 27 13.51 -9.07 -7.67
N GLY A 28 14.73 -9.33 -7.18
CA GLY A 28 15.96 -8.76 -7.70
C GLY A 28 16.30 -7.34 -7.23
N TYR A 29 15.49 -6.70 -6.37
CA TYR A 29 15.79 -5.36 -5.84
C TYR A 29 14.99 -5.04 -4.57
N GLN A 30 15.39 -3.97 -3.88
CA GLN A 30 14.64 -3.39 -2.76
C GLN A 30 14.15 -1.98 -3.10
N LEU A 31 12.94 -1.67 -2.66
CA LEU A 31 12.32 -0.37 -2.91
C LEU A 31 12.19 0.41 -1.59
N ASP A 32 12.89 1.54 -1.52
CA ASP A 32 12.84 2.46 -0.40
C ASP A 32 11.73 3.50 -0.58
N THR A 33 10.73 3.47 0.31
CA THR A 33 9.59 4.41 0.32
C THR A 33 9.70 5.52 1.36
N ARG A 34 10.81 5.62 2.08
CA ARG A 34 10.98 6.56 3.20
C ARG A 34 11.03 8.02 2.73
N HIS A 35 11.45 8.25 1.48
CA HIS A 35 11.60 9.58 0.90
C HIS A 35 10.54 9.85 -0.16
N ARG A 36 9.38 10.37 0.27
CA ARG A 36 8.31 10.77 -0.66
C ARG A 36 8.56 12.17 -1.20
N ALA A 37 8.44 12.32 -2.52
CA ALA A 37 8.36 13.64 -3.14
C ALA A 37 7.09 14.37 -2.66
N GLN A 38 7.20 15.67 -2.44
CA GLN A 38 6.06 16.51 -2.09
C GLN A 38 5.03 16.58 -3.24
N ALA A 39 5.50 16.53 -4.49
CA ALA A 39 4.71 16.67 -5.71
C ALA A 39 4.17 15.32 -6.22
N ALA A 40 3.25 14.68 -5.48
CA ALA A 40 2.57 13.46 -5.90
C ALA A 40 1.08 13.74 -6.20
N TYR A 41 0.71 13.78 -7.48
CA TYR A 41 -0.64 14.17 -7.91
C TYR A 41 -1.46 12.99 -8.47
N PRO A 42 -2.80 13.04 -8.36
CA PRO A 42 -3.68 12.04 -8.98
C PRO A 42 -3.47 11.95 -10.50
N ARG A 43 -3.53 10.73 -11.06
CA ARG A 43 -3.49 10.53 -12.52
C ARG A 43 -4.78 10.95 -13.19
N ILE A 44 -5.92 10.67 -12.56
CA ILE A 44 -7.25 11.04 -13.05
C ILE A 44 -7.48 12.52 -12.79
N LYS A 45 -7.84 13.27 -13.84
CA LYS A 45 -8.04 14.73 -13.79
C LYS A 45 -9.48 15.15 -14.04
N VAL A 46 -10.26 14.30 -14.69
CA VAL A 46 -11.59 14.63 -15.19
C VAL A 46 -12.52 13.42 -14.99
N LEU A 47 -13.76 13.71 -14.67
CA LEU A 47 -14.87 12.76 -14.66
C LEU A 47 -15.87 13.18 -15.74
N VAL A 48 -16.19 12.26 -16.65
CA VAL A 48 -17.17 12.51 -17.72
C VAL A 48 -18.40 11.63 -17.49
N ILE A 49 -19.58 12.23 -17.57
CA ILE A 49 -20.86 11.53 -17.39
C ILE A 49 -21.51 11.38 -18.76
N HIS A 50 -21.85 10.15 -19.13
CA HIS A 50 -22.50 9.80 -20.38
C HIS A 50 -23.88 9.18 -20.14
N TYR A 51 -24.79 9.34 -21.11
CA TYR A 51 -25.98 8.51 -21.23
C TYR A 51 -25.71 7.38 -22.23
N THR A 52 -26.44 6.28 -22.12
CA THR A 52 -26.15 5.05 -22.89
C THR A 52 -26.80 5.00 -24.26
N ALA A 53 -27.85 5.82 -24.49
CA ALA A 53 -28.69 5.81 -25.70
C ALA A 53 -29.39 4.47 -25.99
N GLU A 54 -29.37 3.55 -25.02
CA GLU A 54 -29.90 2.19 -25.11
C GLU A 54 -30.55 1.80 -23.77
N ASN A 55 -31.31 0.70 -23.76
CA ASN A 55 -31.83 0.12 -22.52
C ASN A 55 -30.73 -0.53 -21.66
N PHE A 56 -31.06 -0.91 -20.42
CA PHE A 56 -30.09 -1.43 -19.46
C PHE A 56 -29.35 -2.67 -19.96
N ASP A 57 -30.06 -3.69 -20.45
CA ASP A 57 -29.46 -4.96 -20.83
C ASP A 57 -28.50 -4.80 -22.01
N VAL A 58 -28.89 -4.02 -23.03
CA VAL A 58 -28.05 -3.72 -24.21
C VAL A 58 -26.83 -2.89 -23.81
N SER A 59 -27.03 -1.88 -22.95
CA SER A 59 -25.94 -1.03 -22.46
C SER A 59 -24.92 -1.83 -21.67
N LEU A 60 -25.39 -2.71 -20.79
CA LEU A 60 -24.53 -3.53 -19.95
C LEU A 60 -23.73 -4.54 -20.79
N ALA A 61 -24.36 -5.23 -21.74
CA ALA A 61 -23.67 -6.14 -22.65
C ALA A 61 -22.55 -5.41 -23.42
N THR A 62 -22.85 -4.24 -23.99
CA THR A 62 -21.89 -3.41 -24.72
C THR A 62 -20.72 -2.96 -23.84
N LEU A 63 -20.99 -2.48 -22.62
CA LEU A 63 -19.97 -1.96 -21.70
C LEU A 63 -19.11 -3.05 -21.05
N THR A 64 -19.64 -4.27 -20.94
CA THR A 64 -18.94 -5.40 -20.32
C THR A 64 -18.32 -6.37 -21.33
N GLY A 65 -18.60 -6.17 -22.63
CA GLY A 65 -18.08 -7.03 -23.70
C GLY A 65 -18.67 -8.45 -23.67
N ARG A 66 -19.93 -8.57 -23.25
CA ARG A 66 -20.68 -9.83 -23.22
C ARG A 66 -21.58 -9.98 -24.43
#